data_AF-A0A931DS64-F1
#
_entry.id   AF-A0A931DS64-F1
#
_cell.length_a   1.000
_cell.length_b   1.000
_cell.length_c   1.000
_cell.angle_alpha   90.00
_cell.angle_beta   90.00
_cell.angle_gamma   90.00
#
_symmetry.space_group_name_H-M   'P 1'
#
loop_
_entity.id
_entity.type
_entity.pdbx_description
1 polymer ?
#
loop_
_entity_poly.entity_id
_entity_poly.type
_entity_poly.pdbx_seq_one_letter_code
_entity_poly.pdbx_strand_id
1 'polypeptide(L)'
;MDTSARGISAREIGRRIGASAMEVNQLLLSQEFLRGEPGAYGLTSKGEQFGSEREHWNGYGGIARRSFETTHYDPAIVEALDLAPENLAKVRETITMRKQAQSAASQLARAEAEKTFKQLMASKEAVAPDKGIDPVKVLMVVAGVVVVVGVSYGIYRGVARIKRVKAERASE
;
A
#
# COMPACT_ATOMS: atom_id res chain seq x y z
N MET A 1 15.58 -24.65 24.44
CA MET A 1 14.27 -24.56 23.77
C MET A 1 14.43 -25.24 22.42
N ASP A 2 13.75 -26.36 22.24
CA ASP A 2 13.80 -27.15 21.02
C ASP A 2 13.14 -26.38 19.88
N THR A 3 13.94 -25.88 18.94
CA THR A 3 13.49 -25.08 17.79
C THR A 3 12.87 -25.93 16.68
N SER A 4 12.91 -27.26 16.78
CA SER A 4 12.40 -28.19 15.76
C SER A 4 10.88 -28.09 15.52
N ALA A 5 10.11 -27.59 16.49
CA ALA A 5 8.65 -27.42 16.34
C ALA A 5 8.22 -26.11 15.64
N ARG A 6 9.15 -25.16 15.41
CA ARG A 6 8.85 -23.88 14.75
C ARG A 6 9.63 -23.84 13.44
N GLY A 7 8.94 -24.00 12.32
CA GLY A 7 9.56 -23.91 10.99
C GLY A 7 10.40 -22.62 10.85
N ILE A 8 11.47 -22.70 10.05
CA ILE A 8 12.44 -21.63 9.87
C ILE A 8 12.06 -20.72 8.71
N SER A 9 12.37 -19.43 8.82
CA SER A 9 12.13 -18.48 7.73
C SER A 9 13.29 -18.44 6.73
N ALA A 10 13.06 -17.87 5.54
CA ALA A 10 14.13 -17.62 4.56
C ALA A 10 15.32 -16.82 5.12
N ARG A 11 15.06 -15.93 6.08
CA ARG A 11 16.12 -15.19 6.80
C ARG A 11 16.99 -16.12 7.64
N GLU A 12 16.39 -17.13 8.26
CA GLU A 12 17.11 -18.09 9.10
C GLU A 12 17.88 -19.11 8.27
N ILE A 13 17.30 -19.58 7.18
CA ILE A 13 18.02 -20.36 6.15
C ILE A 13 19.24 -19.58 5.68
N GLY A 14 19.07 -18.30 5.33
CA GLY A 14 20.15 -17.44 4.88
C GLY A 14 21.29 -17.31 5.89
N ARG A 15 20.96 -17.15 7.18
CA ARG A 15 21.98 -17.15 8.25
C ARG A 15 22.79 -18.44 8.32
N ARG A 16 22.20 -19.60 7.99
CA ARG A 16 22.89 -20.89 8.01
C ARG A 16 23.82 -21.06 6.81
N ILE A 17 23.47 -20.53 5.64
CA ILE A 17 24.22 -20.71 4.40
C ILE A 17 25.06 -19.48 3.99
N GLY A 18 25.10 -18.43 4.80
CA GLY A 18 25.82 -17.20 4.48
C GLY A 18 25.18 -16.37 3.36
N ALA A 19 23.84 -16.40 3.26
CA ALA A 19 23.06 -15.68 2.26
C ALA A 19 22.01 -14.75 2.90
N SER A 20 21.58 -13.74 2.16
CA SER A 20 20.44 -12.90 2.52
C SER A 20 19.11 -13.61 2.26
N ALA A 21 18.05 -13.18 2.93
CA ALA A 21 16.70 -13.74 2.71
C ALA A 21 16.23 -13.61 1.25
N MET A 22 16.67 -12.56 0.55
CA MET A 22 16.33 -12.34 -0.86
C MET A 22 17.06 -13.33 -1.77
N GLU A 23 18.33 -13.62 -1.50
CA GLU A 23 19.07 -14.68 -2.21
C GLU A 23 18.44 -16.05 -1.95
N VAL A 24 18.05 -16.34 -0.71
CA VAL A 24 17.35 -17.60 -0.38
C VAL A 24 16.03 -17.73 -1.14
N ASN A 25 15.19 -16.69 -1.14
CA ASN A 25 13.93 -16.72 -1.87
C ASN A 25 14.14 -16.92 -3.38
N GLN A 26 15.15 -16.26 -3.95
CA GLN A 26 15.47 -16.42 -5.37
C GLN A 26 16.04 -17.82 -5.68
N LEU A 27 16.82 -18.40 -4.76
CA LEU A 27 17.32 -19.76 -4.87
C LEU A 27 16.17 -20.78 -4.84
N LEU A 28 15.28 -20.65 -3.86
CA LEU A 28 14.06 -21.47 -3.74
C LEU A 28 13.16 -21.34 -4.97
N LEU A 29 13.04 -20.15 -5.55
CA LEU A 29 12.32 -19.91 -6.80
C LEU A 29 13.00 -20.61 -7.98
N SER A 30 14.33 -20.47 -8.11
CA SER A 30 15.09 -21.07 -9.22
C SER A 30 15.11 -22.60 -9.20
N GLN A 31 14.92 -23.20 -8.02
CA GLN A 31 14.89 -24.64 -7.81
C GLN A 31 13.46 -25.19 -7.67
N GLU A 32 12.47 -24.39 -8.06
CA GLU A 32 11.06 -24.77 -8.13
C GLU A 32 10.42 -25.14 -6.78
N PHE A 33 10.97 -24.68 -5.66
CA PHE A 33 10.30 -24.76 -4.35
C PHE A 33 9.29 -23.63 -4.15
N LEU A 34 9.54 -22.48 -4.80
CA LEU A 34 8.64 -21.32 -4.81
C LEU A 34 8.12 -21.02 -6.21
N ARG A 35 7.00 -20.29 -6.26
CA ARG A 35 6.41 -19.65 -7.44
C ARG A 35 6.00 -18.22 -7.11
N GLY A 36 5.73 -17.43 -8.14
CA GLY A 36 5.26 -16.05 -8.00
C GLY A 36 6.40 -15.02 -8.03
N GLU A 37 6.16 -13.86 -7.43
CA GLU A 37 7.04 -12.69 -7.52
C GLU A 37 7.52 -12.25 -6.12
N PRO A 38 8.61 -11.47 -6.03
CA PRO A 38 9.04 -10.89 -4.77
C PRO A 38 7.92 -10.17 -4.02
N GLY A 39 7.60 -10.67 -2.82
CA GLY A 39 6.54 -10.13 -1.96
C GLY A 39 5.19 -10.86 -2.08
N ALA A 40 5.05 -11.77 -3.04
CA ALA A 40 3.88 -12.63 -3.24
C ALA A 40 4.34 -14.02 -3.71
N TYR A 41 5.09 -14.70 -2.84
CA TYR A 41 5.56 -16.05 -3.10
C TYR A 41 4.54 -17.07 -2.62
N GLY A 42 4.35 -18.12 -3.42
CA GLY A 42 3.62 -19.31 -3.03
C GLY A 42 4.53 -20.54 -3.08
N LEU A 43 4.23 -21.55 -2.28
CA LEU A 43 4.83 -22.89 -2.39
C LEU A 43 4.36 -23.58 -3.66
N THR A 44 5.26 -24.33 -4.28
CA THR A 44 4.92 -25.36 -5.28
C THR A 44 4.64 -26.68 -4.57
N SER A 45 4.17 -27.70 -5.30
CA SER A 45 4.04 -29.06 -4.74
C SER A 45 5.35 -29.64 -4.21
N LYS A 46 6.50 -29.19 -4.74
CA LYS A 46 7.83 -29.52 -4.21
C LYS A 46 8.13 -28.73 -2.93
N GLY A 47 7.79 -27.44 -2.90
CA GLY A 47 7.92 -26.58 -1.73
C GLY A 47 7.10 -27.04 -0.53
N GLU A 48 5.88 -27.53 -0.76
CA GLU A 48 4.95 -28.03 0.28
C GLU A 48 5.50 -29.23 1.06
N GLN A 49 6.44 -30.00 0.47
CA GLN A 49 7.09 -31.11 1.19
C GLN A 49 8.01 -30.62 2.31
N PHE A 50 8.50 -29.39 2.19
CA PHE A 50 9.49 -28.79 3.09
C PHE A 50 8.98 -27.52 3.75
N GLY A 51 7.72 -27.14 3.56
CA GLY A 51 7.23 -25.86 4.04
C GLY A 51 5.73 -25.80 4.12
N SER A 52 5.27 -24.83 4.91
CA SER A 52 3.86 -24.52 5.05
C SER A 52 3.66 -23.01 5.04
N GLU A 53 2.51 -22.61 4.49
CA GLU A 53 2.04 -21.24 4.53
C GLU A 53 1.08 -21.07 5.71
N ARG A 54 1.24 -19.96 6.42
CA ARG A 54 0.30 -19.54 7.45
C ARG A 54 -0.27 -18.20 7.04
N GLU A 55 -1.58 -18.18 6.87
CA GLU A 55 -2.33 -16.96 6.63
C GLU A 55 -2.59 -16.26 7.96
N HIS A 56 -2.25 -14.98 8.02
CA HIS A 56 -2.51 -14.12 9.15
C HIS A 56 -3.60 -13.13 8.78
N TRP A 57 -4.48 -12.87 9.74
CA TRP A 57 -5.57 -11.93 9.61
C TRP A 57 -5.47 -10.90 10.73
N ASN A 58 -5.66 -9.63 10.42
CA ASN A 58 -5.76 -8.57 11.43
C ASN A 58 -7.16 -8.52 12.11
N GLY A 59 -7.95 -9.58 12.02
CA GLY A 59 -9.29 -9.72 12.61
C GLY A 59 -10.46 -9.49 11.65
N TYR A 60 -11.68 -9.54 12.19
CA TYR A 60 -12.92 -9.19 11.47
C TYR A 60 -13.11 -7.67 11.52
N GLY A 61 -12.88 -6.95 10.41
CA GLY A 61 -12.95 -5.48 10.47
C GLY A 61 -13.07 -4.75 9.14
N GLY A 62 -14.29 -4.68 8.60
CA GLY A 62 -14.74 -3.66 7.64
C GLY A 62 -13.76 -3.27 6.52
N ILE A 63 -13.59 -1.96 6.30
CA ILE A 63 -12.83 -1.38 5.17
C ILE A 63 -11.29 -1.53 5.32
N ALA A 64 -10.80 -2.08 6.44
CA ALA A 64 -9.37 -2.20 6.76
C ALA A 64 -8.90 -3.66 6.97
N ARG A 65 -9.69 -4.65 6.53
CA ARG A 65 -9.30 -6.05 6.55
C ARG A 65 -8.03 -6.25 5.71
N ARG A 66 -6.99 -6.80 6.32
CA ARG A 66 -5.75 -7.23 5.66
C ARG A 66 -5.45 -8.66 6.03
N SER A 67 -5.19 -9.49 5.03
CA SER A 67 -4.47 -10.74 5.22
C SER A 67 -3.04 -10.59 4.74
N PHE A 68 -2.14 -11.37 5.33
CA PHE A 68 -0.81 -11.58 4.81
C PHE A 68 -0.39 -13.01 5.10
N GLU A 69 0.37 -13.59 4.18
CA GLU A 69 0.84 -14.97 4.30
C GLU A 69 2.30 -14.97 4.75
N THR A 70 2.64 -15.97 5.55
CA THR A 70 4.02 -16.22 5.96
C THR A 70 4.38 -17.66 5.68
N THR A 71 5.46 -17.87 4.95
CA THR A 71 5.99 -19.19 4.65
C THR A 71 7.06 -19.59 5.67
N HIS A 72 6.93 -20.79 6.21
CA HIS A 72 7.90 -21.39 7.12
C HIS A 72 8.33 -22.73 6.56
N TYR A 73 9.62 -23.06 6.73
CA TYR A 73 10.21 -24.28 6.18
C TYR A 73 10.64 -25.24 7.28
N ASP A 74 10.59 -26.53 7.00
CA ASP A 74 11.32 -27.52 7.78
C ASP A 74 12.83 -27.25 7.63
N PRO A 75 13.62 -27.31 8.72
CA PRO A 75 15.08 -27.19 8.66
C PRO A 75 15.77 -28.06 7.61
N ALA A 76 15.21 -29.23 7.27
CA ALA A 76 15.71 -30.13 6.23
C ALA A 76 15.72 -29.50 4.82
N ILE A 77 15.00 -28.40 4.58
CA ILE A 77 15.08 -27.67 3.31
C ILE A 77 16.51 -27.27 2.96
N VAL A 78 17.36 -27.01 3.96
CA VAL A 78 18.75 -26.60 3.75
C VAL A 78 19.55 -27.70 3.05
N GLU A 79 19.23 -28.96 3.34
CA GLU A 79 19.87 -30.12 2.72
C GLU A 79 19.32 -30.40 1.31
N ALA A 80 18.07 -30.00 1.06
CA ALA A 80 17.42 -30.15 -0.25
C ALA A 80 17.81 -29.04 -1.25
N LEU A 81 18.38 -27.94 -0.76
CA LEU A 81 18.84 -26.83 -1.60
C LEU A 81 20.15 -27.19 -2.32
N ASP A 82 20.19 -26.94 -3.62
CA ASP A 82 21.45 -26.95 -4.37
C ASP A 82 22.22 -25.66 -4.06
N LEU A 83 23.21 -25.79 -3.17
CA LEU A 83 24.08 -24.71 -2.70
C LEU A 83 25.37 -24.58 -3.52
N ALA A 84 25.42 -25.16 -4.73
CA ALA A 84 26.59 -25.05 -5.59
C ALA A 84 26.96 -23.57 -5.81
N PRO A 85 28.27 -23.22 -5.75
CA PRO A 85 28.72 -21.82 -5.86
C PRO A 85 28.19 -21.12 -7.12
N GLU A 86 28.05 -21.83 -8.23
CA GLU A 86 27.49 -21.29 -9.48
C GLU A 86 26.04 -20.83 -9.33
N ASN A 87 25.21 -21.53 -8.57
CA ASN A 87 23.81 -21.19 -8.39
C ASN A 87 23.66 -19.94 -7.52
N LEU A 88 24.44 -19.86 -6.44
CA LEU A 88 24.50 -18.67 -5.60
C LEU A 88 25.02 -17.46 -6.37
N ALA A 89 26.02 -17.64 -7.25
CA ALA A 89 26.51 -16.57 -8.11
C ALA A 89 25.44 -16.06 -9.09
N LYS A 90 24.74 -16.97 -9.78
CA LYS A 90 23.63 -16.62 -10.69
C LYS A 90 22.52 -15.86 -9.98
N VAL A 91 22.16 -16.29 -8.78
CA VAL A 91 21.14 -15.62 -7.94
C VAL A 91 21.59 -14.20 -7.59
N ARG A 92 22.83 -14.02 -7.15
CA ARG A 92 23.40 -12.70 -6.82
C ARG A 92 23.41 -11.76 -8.02
N GLU A 93 23.80 -12.27 -9.18
CA GLU A 93 23.80 -11.52 -10.43
C GLU A 93 22.38 -11.06 -10.79
N THR A 94 21.41 -11.98 -10.76
CA THR A 94 20.00 -11.70 -11.05
C THR A 94 19.45 -10.59 -10.14
N ILE A 95 19.74 -10.67 -8.84
CA ILE A 95 19.34 -9.66 -7.86
C ILE A 95 20.00 -8.30 -8.14
N THR A 96 21.28 -8.30 -8.49
CA THR A 96 22.05 -7.08 -8.76
C THR A 96 21.51 -6.38 -10.01
N MET A 97 21.26 -7.12 -11.08
CA MET A 97 20.65 -6.60 -12.30
C MET A 97 19.27 -6.01 -12.03
N ARG A 98 18.41 -6.72 -11.26
CA ARG A 98 17.08 -6.22 -10.89
C ARG A 98 17.16 -4.90 -10.12
N LYS A 99 18.08 -4.79 -9.16
CA LYS A 99 18.32 -3.56 -8.38
C LYS A 99 18.82 -2.41 -9.25
N GLN A 100 19.73 -2.68 -10.18
CA GLN A 100 20.25 -1.68 -11.11
C GLN A 100 19.13 -1.16 -12.03
N ALA A 101 18.34 -2.05 -12.62
CA ALA A 101 17.21 -1.70 -13.46
C ALA A 101 16.18 -0.85 -12.68
N GLN A 102 15.83 -1.26 -11.46
CA GLN A 102 14.90 -0.52 -10.61
C GLN A 102 15.47 0.85 -10.20
N SER A 103 16.76 0.94 -9.91
CA SER A 103 17.42 2.21 -9.61
C SER A 103 17.36 3.17 -10.80
N ALA A 104 17.72 2.71 -12.00
CA ALA A 104 17.66 3.51 -13.21
C ALA A 104 16.23 4.00 -13.51
N ALA A 105 15.24 3.11 -13.42
CA ALA A 105 13.83 3.49 -13.57
C ALA A 105 13.38 4.53 -12.55
N SER A 106 13.80 4.38 -11.28
CA SER A 106 13.47 5.34 -10.23
C SER A 106 14.11 6.72 -10.43
N GLN A 107 15.30 6.78 -11.01
CA GLN A 107 15.98 8.05 -11.32
C GLN A 107 15.26 8.80 -12.43
N LEU A 108 14.84 8.10 -13.48
CA LEU A 108 14.04 8.69 -14.56
C LEU A 108 12.70 9.21 -14.04
N ALA A 109 11.97 8.40 -13.28
CA ALA A 109 10.71 8.80 -12.67
C ALA A 109 10.86 10.01 -11.74
N ARG A 110 11.96 10.10 -10.98
CA ARG A 110 12.28 11.26 -10.15
C ARG A 110 12.54 12.51 -10.98
N ALA A 111 13.30 12.41 -12.07
CA ALA A 111 13.60 13.53 -12.95
C ALA A 111 12.32 14.07 -13.63
N GLU A 112 11.41 13.18 -14.05
CA GLU A 112 10.10 13.57 -14.58
C GLU A 112 9.22 14.22 -13.51
N ALA A 113 9.15 13.63 -12.31
CA ALA A 113 8.40 14.20 -11.20
C ALA A 113 8.92 15.58 -10.80
N GLU A 114 10.23 15.81 -10.81
CA GLU A 114 10.83 17.11 -10.52
C GLU A 114 10.48 18.16 -11.58
N LYS A 115 10.46 17.78 -12.87
CA LYS A 115 10.01 18.68 -13.96
C LYS A 115 8.54 19.06 -13.77
N THR A 116 7.67 18.08 -13.52
CA THR A 116 6.24 18.30 -13.28
C THR A 116 6.02 19.18 -12.04
N PHE A 117 6.77 18.93 -10.97
CA PHE A 117 6.71 19.75 -9.76
C PHE A 117 7.15 21.20 -10.04
N LYS A 118 8.27 21.40 -10.76
CA LYS A 118 8.73 22.74 -11.16
C LYS A 118 7.70 23.48 -12.00
N GLN A 119 7.04 22.81 -12.94
CA GLN A 119 5.95 23.41 -13.74
C GLN A 119 4.74 23.79 -12.88
N LEU A 120 4.34 22.94 -11.93
CA LEU A 120 3.27 23.23 -10.98
C LEU A 120 3.60 24.42 -10.08
N MET A 121 4.86 24.52 -9.62
CA MET A 121 5.30 25.65 -8.82
C MET A 121 5.35 26.95 -9.64
N ALA A 122 5.87 26.91 -10.85
CA ALA A 122 5.88 28.05 -11.76
C ALA A 122 4.46 28.53 -12.12
N SER A 123 3.50 27.62 -12.30
CA SER A 123 2.10 27.99 -12.55
C SER A 123 1.43 28.57 -11.30
N LYS A 124 1.77 28.11 -10.10
CA LYS A 124 1.31 28.70 -8.84
C LYS A 124 1.91 30.09 -8.58
N GLU A 125 3.20 30.28 -8.87
CA GLU A 125 3.88 31.57 -8.75
C GLU A 125 3.40 32.57 -9.82
N ALA A 126 3.09 32.11 -11.04
CA ALA A 126 2.44 32.93 -12.07
C ALA A 126 0.99 33.32 -11.71
N VAL A 127 0.38 32.64 -10.73
CA VAL A 127 -0.91 32.96 -10.12
C VAL A 127 -0.70 33.52 -8.70
N ALA A 128 0.45 34.13 -8.42
CA ALA A 128 0.54 35.07 -7.31
C ALA A 128 -0.52 36.16 -7.53
N PRO A 129 -1.39 36.46 -6.54
CA PRO A 129 -2.50 37.36 -6.71
C PRO A 129 -2.00 38.80 -6.72
N ASP A 130 -1.46 39.25 -7.85
CA ASP A 130 -1.32 40.66 -8.14
C ASP A 130 -2.35 41.07 -9.19
N LYS A 131 -3.63 41.05 -8.79
CA LYS A 131 -4.66 42.04 -9.15
C LYS A 131 -5.68 42.08 -8.02
N GLY A 132 -5.85 43.27 -7.46
CA GLY A 132 -6.70 43.54 -6.31
C GLY A 132 -8.05 42.83 -6.36
N ILE A 133 -8.44 42.34 -5.19
CA ILE A 133 -9.77 41.78 -4.92
C ILE A 133 -10.81 42.79 -5.42
N ASP A 134 -11.51 42.43 -6.50
CA ASP A 134 -12.60 43.24 -7.03
C ASP A 134 -13.73 43.24 -5.99
N PRO A 135 -14.01 44.39 -5.34
CA PRO A 135 -14.97 44.46 -4.24
C PRO A 135 -16.38 44.02 -4.68
N VAL A 136 -16.69 44.12 -5.98
CA VAL A 136 -17.98 43.69 -6.54
C VAL A 136 -18.10 42.16 -6.56
N LYS A 137 -17.01 41.43 -6.85
CA LYS A 137 -17.01 39.95 -6.81
C LYS A 137 -17.10 39.42 -5.38
N VAL A 138 -16.43 40.08 -4.43
CA VAL A 138 -16.56 39.72 -3.00
C VAL A 138 -17.98 39.98 -2.51
N LEU A 139 -18.57 41.13 -2.88
CA LEU A 139 -19.96 41.44 -2.53
C LEU A 139 -20.94 40.40 -3.11
N MET A 140 -20.74 39.95 -4.35
CA MET A 140 -21.57 38.88 -4.93
C MET A 140 -21.44 37.55 -4.18
N VAL A 141 -20.22 37.14 -3.81
CA VAL A 141 -20.02 35.89 -3.07
C VAL A 141 -20.65 35.98 -1.67
N VAL A 142 -20.45 37.09 -0.96
CA VAL A 142 -21.06 37.31 0.35
C VAL A 142 -22.58 37.37 0.26
N ALA A 143 -23.14 38.07 -0.74
CA ALA A 143 -24.58 38.13 -0.98
C ALA A 143 -25.15 36.74 -1.29
N GLY A 144 -24.46 35.94 -2.12
CA GLY A 144 -24.84 34.57 -2.43
C GLY A 144 -24.89 33.68 -1.18
N VAL A 145 -23.88 33.76 -0.31
CA VAL A 145 -23.84 32.99 0.95
C VAL A 145 -24.98 33.42 1.89
N VAL A 146 -25.27 34.72 2.02
CA VAL A 146 -26.37 35.22 2.85
C VAL A 146 -27.74 34.74 2.35
N VAL A 147 -27.96 34.71 1.03
CA VAL A 147 -29.20 34.19 0.44
C VAL A 147 -29.37 32.70 0.74
N VAL A 148 -28.31 31.90 0.58
CA VAL A 148 -28.36 30.45 0.87
C VAL A 148 -28.66 30.18 2.34
N VAL A 149 -28.01 30.89 3.25
CA VAL A 149 -28.26 30.76 4.70
C VAL A 149 -29.67 31.21 5.06
N GLY A 150 -30.16 32.31 4.47
CA GLY A 150 -31.51 32.82 4.67
C GLY A 150 -32.60 31.85 4.19
N VAL A 151 -32.44 31.27 3.01
CA VAL A 151 -33.37 30.26 2.46
C VAL A 151 -33.38 29.00 3.31
N SER A 152 -32.20 28.51 3.71
CA SER A 152 -32.06 27.35 4.62
C SER A 152 -32.80 27.56 5.94
N TYR A 153 -32.63 28.73 6.55
CA TYR A 153 -33.27 29.08 7.82
C TYR A 153 -34.79 29.29 7.66
N GLY A 154 -35.23 29.89 6.55
CA GLY A 154 -36.65 30.04 6.23
C GLY A 154 -37.38 28.71 6.08
N ILE A 155 -36.77 27.75 5.36
CA ILE A 155 -37.31 26.39 5.21
C ILE A 155 -37.38 25.69 6.57
N TYR A 156 -36.30 25.75 7.36
CA TYR A 156 -36.25 25.16 8.71
C TYR A 156 -37.39 25.68 9.59
N ARG A 157 -37.61 27.00 9.63
CA ARG A 157 -38.66 27.62 10.45
C ARG A 157 -40.07 27.35 9.92
N GLY A 158 -40.24 27.28 8.59
CA GLY A 158 -41.50 26.91 7.95
C GLY A 158 -41.94 25.49 8.30
N VAL A 159 -41.02 24.52 8.21
CA VAL A 159 -41.27 23.13 8.60
C VAL A 159 -41.61 23.03 10.09
N ALA A 160 -40.89 23.76 10.96
CA ALA A 160 -41.17 23.79 12.40
C ALA A 160 -42.58 24.33 12.72
N ARG A 161 -43.04 25.35 11.98
CA ARG A 161 -44.39 25.92 12.17
C ARG A 161 -45.49 24.97 11.70
N ILE A 162 -45.30 24.29 10.56
CA ILE A 162 -46.25 23.28 10.07
C ILE A 162 -46.34 22.10 11.05
N LYS A 163 -45.22 21.66 11.62
CA LYS A 163 -45.22 20.58 12.63
C LYS A 163 -45.97 20.98 13.91
N ARG A 164 -45.83 22.23 14.39
CA ARG A 164 -46.60 22.74 15.55
C ARG A 164 -48.10 22.78 15.27
N VAL A 165 -48.51 23.33 14.13
CA VAL A 165 -49.94 23.42 13.76
C VAL A 165 -50.55 22.02 13.57
N LYS A 166 -49.80 21.04 13.04
CA LYS A 166 -50.26 19.65 12.97
C LYS A 166 -50.34 18.97 14.33
N ALA A 167 -49.44 19.30 15.27
CA ALA A 167 -49.48 18.77 16.63
C ALA A 167 -50.68 19.32 17.42
N GLU A 168 -50.99 20.61 17.26
CA GLU A 168 -52.15 21.26 17.88
C GLU A 168 -53.48 20.69 17.35
N ARG A 169 -53.58 20.44 16.03
CA ARG A 169 -54.75 19.78 15.41
C ARG A 169 -54.89 18.29 15.71
N ALA A 170 -53.87 17.65 16.27
CA ALA A 170 -53.93 16.24 16.69
C ALA A 170 -54.25 16.10 18.20
N SER A 171 -54.31 17.22 18.93
CA SER A 171 -54.67 17.31 20.35
C SER A 171 -56.07 17.88 20.61
N GLU A 172 -56.81 18.25 19.56
CA GLU A 172 -58.27 18.47 19.56
C GLU A 172 -58.97 17.19 19.07
#